data_AF-A0A5D0P0Y9-F1
#
_entry.id   AF-A0A5D0P0Y9-F1
#
_cell.length_a   1.000
_cell.length_b   1.000
_cell.length_c   1.000
_cell.angle_alpha   90.00
_cell.angle_beta   90.00
_cell.angle_gamma   90.00
#
_symmetry.space_group_name_H-M   'P 1'
#
loop_
_entity.id
_entity.type
_entity.pdbx_description
1 polymer ?
#
loop_
_entity_poly.entity_id
_entity_poly.type
_entity_poly.pdbx_seq_one_letter_code
_entity_poly.pdbx_strand_id
1 'polypeptide(L)' 'MPDVVGHNHQAAQNEMQAAGLFMLHEVDATGQGRMLLWDRNWVVVRQRPAPGTRVPETATITLYSKKIGE' A
#
# COMPACT_ATOMS: atom_id res chain seq x y z
N MET A 1 -2.20 9.40 -8.44
CA MET A 1 -2.02 8.38 -7.40
C MET A 1 -2.77 8.79 -6.13
N PRO A 2 -3.62 7.91 -5.57
CA PRO A 2 -4.37 8.18 -4.34
C PRO A 2 -3.47 8.33 -3.10
N ASP A 3 -3.99 8.98 -2.06
CA ASP A 3 -3.37 9.01 -0.73
C ASP A 3 -4.02 7.93 0.15
N VAL A 4 -3.26 6.88 0.46
CA VAL A 4 -3.77 5.71 1.20
C VAL A 4 -3.03 5.50 2.53
N VAL A 5 -2.21 6.47 2.96
CA VAL A 5 -1.55 6.39 4.26
C VAL A 5 -2.60 6.45 5.38
N GLY A 6 -2.50 5.54 6.34
CA GLY A 6 -3.47 5.36 7.42
C GLY A 6 -4.64 4.46 7.04
N HIS A 7 -4.80 4.08 5.77
CA HIS A 7 -5.83 3.12 5.38
C HIS A 7 -5.46 1.72 5.85
N ASN A 8 -6.52 0.94 6.10
CA ASN A 8 -6.40 -0.51 6.13
C ASN A 8 -5.78 -0.99 4.81
N HIS A 9 -4.89 -1.98 4.86
CA HIS A 9 -4.14 -2.40 3.68
C HIS A 9 -5.05 -2.91 2.54
N GLN A 10 -6.13 -3.62 2.87
CA GLN A 10 -7.12 -4.04 1.88
C GLN A 10 -7.82 -2.84 1.22
N ALA A 11 -8.17 -1.82 2.02
CA ALA A 11 -8.82 -0.62 1.51
C ALA A 11 -7.87 0.17 0.60
N ALA A 12 -6.59 0.25 0.97
CA ALA A 12 -5.55 0.87 0.14
C ALA A 12 -5.38 0.17 -1.21
N GLN A 13 -5.34 -1.17 -1.24
CA GLN A 13 -5.31 -1.93 -2.49
C GLN A 13 -6.53 -1.62 -3.37
N ASN A 14 -7.73 -1.65 -2.78
CA ASN A 14 -8.97 -1.40 -3.52
C ASN A 14 -9.00 0.00 -4.14
N GLU A 15 -8.54 1.01 -3.40
CA GLU A 15 -8.48 2.39 -3.88
C GLU A 15 -7.45 2.58 -5.00
N MET A 16 -6.28 1.94 -4.88
CA MET A 16 -5.27 1.94 -5.94
C MET A 16 -5.81 1.29 -7.23
N GLN A 17 -6.47 0.13 -7.11
CA GLN A 17 -7.07 -0.57 -8.24
C GLN A 17 -8.22 0.22 -8.86
N ALA A 18 -9.06 0.88 -8.06
CA ALA A 18 -10.11 1.78 -8.55
C ALA A 18 -9.54 2.98 -9.33
N ALA A 19 -8.31 3.39 -9.01
CA ALA A 19 -7.56 4.41 -9.74
C ALA A 19 -6.76 3.85 -10.94
N GLY A 20 -6.92 2.57 -11.30
CA GLY A 20 -6.24 1.92 -12.42
C GLY A 20 -4.81 1.46 -12.11
N LEU A 21 -4.40 1.43 -10.85
CA LEU A 21 -3.05 1.06 -10.42
C LEU A 21 -3.05 -0.38 -9.89
N PHE A 22 -2.62 -1.32 -10.73
CA PHE A 22 -2.69 -2.76 -10.42
C PHE A 22 -1.36 -3.38 -10.00
N MET A 23 -0.23 -2.76 -10.34
CA MET A 23 1.10 -3.27 -9.98
C MET A 23 1.48 -2.86 -8.55
N LEU A 24 0.88 -3.53 -7.57
CA LEU A 24 1.13 -3.27 -6.16
C LEU A 24 2.26 -4.18 -5.64
N HIS A 25 3.21 -3.58 -4.95
CA HIS A 25 4.27 -4.27 -4.22
C HIS A 25 4.12 -3.98 -2.73
N GLU A 26 4.17 -5.02 -1.92
CA GLU A 26 3.76 -4.96 -0.52
C GLU A 26 4.95 -5.24 0.38
N VAL A 27 5.18 -4.35 1.34
CA VAL A 27 6.36 -4.42 2.20
C VAL A 27 5.97 -4.25 3.66
N ASP A 28 6.48 -5.13 4.51
CA ASP A 28 6.43 -4.94 5.95
C ASP A 28 7.32 -3.76 6.36
N ALA A 29 6.67 -2.68 6.80
CA ALA A 29 7.33 -1.44 7.18
C ALA A 29 8.24 -1.60 8.41
N THR A 30 8.05 -2.65 9.20
CA THR A 30 8.85 -2.91 10.41
C THR A 30 10.23 -3.49 10.11
N GLY A 31 10.48 -3.92 8.86
CA GLY A 31 11.74 -4.55 8.46
C GLY A 31 11.86 -6.02 8.85
N GLN A 32 10.82 -6.62 9.45
CA GLN A 32 10.80 -8.04 9.83
C GLN A 32 10.67 -8.99 8.63
N GLY A 33 10.44 -8.48 7.41
CA GLY A 33 10.34 -9.29 6.20
C GLY A 33 9.12 -10.21 6.16
N ARG A 34 8.07 -9.90 6.93
CA ARG A 34 6.84 -10.70 6.94
C ARG A 34 6.06 -10.47 5.65
N MET A 35 5.42 -11.52 5.17
CA MET A 35 4.36 -11.38 4.18
C MET A 35 3.13 -10.74 4.85
N LEU A 36 2.45 -9.84 4.15
CA LEU A 36 1.22 -9.22 4.60
C LEU A 36 0.08 -10.23 4.47
N LEU A 37 0.06 -11.21 5.36
CA LEU A 37 -1.04 -12.16 5.43
C LEU A 37 -2.22 -11.50 6.16
N TRP A 38 -3.41 -11.68 5.61
CA TRP A 38 -4.65 -11.07 6.08
C TRP A 38 -4.54 -9.54 6.09
N ASP A 39 -4.56 -8.93 4.91
CA ASP A 39 -4.38 -7.48 4.67
C ASP A 39 -5.20 -6.59 5.62
N ARG A 40 -6.37 -7.07 6.05
CA ARG A 40 -7.23 -6.38 7.01
C ARG A 40 -6.59 -6.17 8.39
N ASN A 41 -5.54 -6.91 8.75
CA ASN A 41 -4.80 -6.75 9.99
C ASN A 41 -3.65 -5.74 9.89
N TRP A 42 -3.49 -5.09 8.73
CA TRP A 42 -2.38 -4.19 8.45
C TRP A 42 -2.88 -2.78 8.12
N VAL A 43 -2.04 -1.79 8.43
CA VAL A 43 -2.27 -0.38 8.12
C VAL A 43 -1.10 0.17 7.32
N VAL A 44 -1.41 0.89 6.24
CA VAL A 44 -0.39 1.55 5.41
C VAL A 44 0.21 2.70 6.19
N VAL A 45 1.53 2.72 6.33
CA VAL A 45 2.26 3.81 7.01
C VAL A 45 3.08 4.64 6.02
N ARG A 46 3.32 4.11 4.81
CA ARG A 46 4.02 4.82 3.74
C ARG A 46 3.63 4.23 2.39
N GLN A 47 3.62 5.07 1.37
CA GLN A 47 3.51 4.65 -0.03
C GLN A 47 4.63 5.24 -0.89
N ARG A 48 4.95 4.57 -2.00
CA ARG A 48 5.86 5.04 -3.04
C ARG A 48 5.28 4.72 -4.41
N PRO A 49 5.25 5.67 -5.37
CA PRO A 49 5.63 7.09 -5.23
C PRO A 49 4.72 7.86 -4.25
N ALA A 50 4.88 9.18 -4.10
CA ALA A 50 4.08 9.98 -3.17
C ALA A 50 2.65 10.26 -3.69
N PRO A 51 1.65 10.47 -2.81
CA PRO A 51 0.30 10.85 -3.23
C PRO A 51 0.30 12.03 -4.24
N GLY A 52 -0.67 12.04 -5.16
CA GLY A 52 -0.77 13.05 -6.21
C GLY A 52 0.24 12.90 -7.35
N THR A 53 1.26 12.05 -7.22
CA THR A 53 2.21 11.78 -8.32
C THR A 53 1.46 11.19 -9.53
N ARG A 54 1.78 11.71 -10.72
CA ARG A 54 1.37 11.12 -12.00
C ARG A 54 2.28 9.96 -12.31
N VAL A 55 1.70 8.78 -12.49
CA VAL A 55 2.43 7.54 -12.77
C VAL A 55 1.78 6.88 -13.98
N PRO A 56 2.54 6.20 -14.85
CA PRO A 56 1.96 5.34 -15.87
C PRO A 56 1.23 4.16 -15.22
N GLU A 57 0.28 3.55 -15.93
CA GLU A 57 -0.47 2.37 -15.46
C GLU A 57 0.44 1.16 -15.17
N THR A 58 1.60 1.12 -15.80
CA THR A 58 2.64 0.10 -15.60
C THR A 58 3.61 0.41 -14.47
N ALA A 59 3.39 1.50 -13.72
CA ALA A 59 4.24 1.82 -12.58
C ALA A 59 4.00 0.87 -11.42
N THR A 60 5.08 0.33 -10.85
CA THR A 60 5.00 -0.41 -9.59
C THR A 60 4.82 0.55 -8.43
N ILE A 61 3.76 0.34 -7.65
CA ILE A 61 3.42 1.11 -6.46
C ILE A 61 3.78 0.28 -5.24
N THR A 62 4.66 0.79 -4.37
CA THR A 62 5.00 0.11 -3.13
C THR A 62 4.18 0.63 -1.97
N LEU A 63 3.45 -0.25 -1.30
CA LEU A 63 2.74 0.01 -0.06
C LEU A 63 3.53 -0.61 1.10
N TYR A 64 3.89 0.23 2.07
CA TYR A 64 4.56 -0.18 3.29
C TYR A 64 3.56 -0.20 4.42
N SER A 65 3.37 -1.35 5.04
CA SER A 65 2.35 -1.54 6.08
C SER A 65 2.92 -2.22 7.32
N LYS A 66 2.31 -1.96 8.46
CA LYS A 66 2.58 -2.68 9.72
C LYS A 66 1.30 -3.29 10.26
N LYS A 67 1.42 -4.30 11.13
CA LYS A 67 0.23 -4.84 11.80
C LYS A 67 -0.39 -3.77 12.69
N ILE A 68 -1.72 -3.80 12.77
CA ILE A 68 -2.48 -2.91 13.65
C ILE A 68 -2.11 -3.22 15.10
N GLY A 69 -1.76 -2.18 15.86
CA GLY A 69 -1.34 -2.27 17.26
C GLY A 69 0.16 -2.46 17.48
N GLU A 70 0.96 -2.57 16.41
CA GLU A 70 2.42 -2.57 16.45
C GLU A 70 3.01 -1.15 16.41
#